data_AF-A0A371Q8G8-F1
#
_entry.id   AF-A0A371Q8G8-F1
#
_cell.length_a   1.000
_cell.length_b   1.000
_cell.length_c   1.000
_cell.angle_alpha   90.00
_cell.angle_beta   90.00
_cell.angle_gamma   90.00
#
_symmetry.space_group_name_H-M   'P 1'
#
loop_
_entity.id
_entity.type
_entity.pdbx_description
1 polymer ?
#
loop_
_entity_poly.entity_id
_entity_poly.type
_entity_poly.pdbx_seq_one_letter_code
_entity_poly.pdbx_strand_id
1 'polypeptide(L)' 'MSTQRPQVGDEVEYGDGHRALVTDIRKGHVWLRANGRQEWEAPAEVTLTVVRTRIERIAEGDLW' A
#
# COMPACT_ATOMS: atom_id res chain seq x y z
N MET A 1 4.62 -13.09 -9.67
CA MET A 1 4.89 -12.06 -8.64
C MET A 1 5.26 -10.79 -9.37
N SER A 2 4.37 -9.80 -9.41
CA SER A 2 4.67 -8.51 -10.03
C SER A 2 5.74 -7.81 -9.19
N THR A 3 6.88 -7.50 -9.80
CA THR A 3 8.00 -6.75 -9.18
C THR A 3 7.77 -5.24 -9.21
N GLN A 4 6.51 -4.81 -9.37
CA GLN A 4 6.16 -3.41 -9.45
C GLN A 4 6.35 -2.72 -8.10
N ARG A 5 7.07 -1.59 -8.11
CA ARG A 5 7.16 -0.73 -6.93
C ARG A 5 5.76 -0.19 -6.58
N PRO A 6 5.35 -0.24 -5.30
CA PRO A 6 4.07 0.32 -4.88
C PRO A 6 3.91 1.79 -5.27
N GLN A 7 2.70 2.17 -5.67
CA GLN A 7 2.32 3.54 -6.00
C GLN A 7 1.21 4.05 -5.08
N VAL A 8 1.04 5.37 -5.03
CA VAL A 8 -0.03 5.99 -4.25
C VAL A 8 -1.40 5.50 -4.74
N GLY A 9 -2.18 4.98 -3.79
CA GLY A 9 -3.50 4.39 -3.98
C GLY A 9 -3.50 2.87 -4.14
N ASP A 10 -2.34 2.23 -4.31
CA ASP A 10 -2.21 0.78 -4.33
C ASP A 10 -2.47 0.20 -2.94
N GLU A 11 -3.08 -0.98 -2.90
CA GLU A 11 -3.08 -1.84 -1.73
C GLU A 11 -1.88 -2.78 -1.76
N VAL A 12 -1.14 -2.77 -0.66
CA VAL A 12 0.04 -3.60 -0.46
C VAL A 12 -0.16 -4.54 0.71
N GLU A 13 0.42 -5.72 0.60
CA GLU A 13 0.69 -6.60 1.73
C GLU A 13 2.04 -6.25 2.34
N TYR A 14 2.08 -6.16 3.67
CA TYR A 14 3.29 -5.92 4.45
C TYR A 14 3.40 -6.97 5.57
N GLY A 15 4.52 -7.69 5.61
CA GLY A 15 4.71 -8.78 6.57
C GLY A 15 3.70 -9.93 6.39
N ASP A 16 3.35 -10.60 7.49
CA ASP A 16 2.52 -11.83 7.49
C ASP A 16 1.03 -11.55 7.22
N GLY A 17 0.67 -11.23 5.97
CA GLY A 17 -0.72 -11.14 5.52
C GLY A 17 -1.47 -9.86 5.88
N HIS A 18 -0.78 -8.84 6.42
CA HIS A 18 -1.40 -7.56 6.74
C HIS A 18 -1.47 -6.68 5.49
N ARG A 19 -2.61 -6.00 5.28
CA ARG A 19 -2.81 -5.12 4.13
C ARG A 19 -2.95 -3.66 4.54
N ALA A 20 -2.42 -2.78 3.70
CA ALA A 20 -2.56 -1.33 3.84
C ALA A 20 -2.60 -0.66 2.47
N LEU A 21 -3.13 0.55 2.44
CA LEU A 21 -3.09 1.43 1.28
C LEU A 21 -1.87 2.31 1.33
N VAL A 22 -1.19 2.47 0.19
CA VAL A 22 -0.16 3.49 0.03
C VAL A 22 -0.84 4.84 -0.13
N THR A 23 -0.59 5.75 0.81
CA THR A 23 -1.19 7.09 0.80
C THR A 23 -0.24 8.15 0.26
N ASP A 24 1.07 7.96 0.42
CA ASP A 24 2.08 8.91 -0.01
C ASP A 24 3.44 8.21 -0.22
N ILE A 25 4.32 8.85 -0.99
CA ILE A 25 5.72 8.42 -1.18
C ILE A 25 6.62 9.65 -1.05
N ARG A 26 7.25 9.81 0.11
CA ARG A 26 8.07 10.98 0.45
C ARG A 26 9.53 10.61 0.38
N LYS A 27 10.28 11.16 -0.60
CA LYS A 27 11.72 10.87 -0.77
C LYS A 27 12.05 9.36 -0.84
N GLY A 28 11.14 8.56 -1.39
CA GLY A 28 11.27 7.09 -1.46
C GLY A 28 10.75 6.33 -0.25
N HIS A 29 10.34 7.02 0.82
CA HIS A 29 9.69 6.42 1.98
C HIS A 29 8.19 6.28 1.71
N VAL A 30 7.68 5.06 1.84
CA VAL A 30 6.26 4.75 1.56
C VAL A 30 5.44 5.00 2.83
N TRP A 31 4.35 5.74 2.70
CA TRP A 31 3.40 5.99 3.78
C TRP A 31 2.16 5.13 3.57
N LEU A 32 1.71 4.49 4.65
CA LEU A 32 0.67 3.48 4.66
C LEU A 32 -0.49 3.89 5.56
N ARG A 33 -1.69 3.45 5.19
CA ARG A 33 -2.90 3.55 6.02
C ARG A 33 -3.67 2.23 5.98
N ALA A 34 -4.15 1.78 7.14
CA ALA A 34 -5.07 0.66 7.27
C ALA A 34 -6.24 1.08 8.16
N ASN A 35 -7.36 0.37 8.05
CA ASN A 35 -8.54 0.69 8.85
C ASN A 35 -8.24 0.61 10.35
N GLY A 36 -8.65 1.61 11.11
CA GLY A 36 -8.39 1.70 12.55
C GLY A 36 -6.95 2.07 12.94
N ARG A 37 -6.07 2.40 11.99
CA ARG A 37 -4.70 2.86 12.27
C ARG A 37 -4.43 4.19 11.59
N GLN A 38 -3.84 5.12 12.34
CA GLN A 38 -3.34 6.39 11.79
C GLN A 38 -2.24 6.12 10.77
N GLU A 39 -2.16 6.93 9.71
CA GLU A 39 -1.10 6.88 8.70
C GLU A 39 0.30 6.76 9.33
N TRP A 40 1.12 5.84 8.80
CA TRP A 40 2.47 5.58 9.29
C TRP A 40 3.44 5.34 8.15
N GLU A 41 4.73 5.60 8.39
CA GLU A 41 5.79 5.27 7.45
C GLU A 41 6.09 3.76 7.47
N ALA A 42 6.18 3.14 6.30
CA ALA A 42 6.58 1.75 6.16
C ALA A 42 8.03 1.56 6.63
N PRO A 43 8.32 0.59 7.50
CA PRO A 43 9.69 0.28 7.91
C PRO A 43 10.57 -0.05 6.70
N ALA A 44 11.79 0.49 6.63
CA ALA A 44 12.69 0.28 5.49
C ALA A 44 13.03 -1.21 5.21
N GLU A 45 12.94 -2.06 6.24
CA GLU A 45 13.21 -3.50 6.14
C GLU A 45 11.99 -4.32 5.68
N VAL A 46 10.80 -3.71 5.59
CA VAL A 46 9.59 -4.42 5.17
C VAL A 46 9.52 -4.51 3.64
N THR A 47 9.28 -5.72 3.13
CA THR A 47 8.95 -5.89 1.72
C THR A 47 7.46 -5.60 1.53
N LEU A 48 7.14 -4.68 0.63
CA LEU A 48 5.76 -4.36 0.24
C LEU A 48 5.44 -5.04 -1.09
N THR A 49 4.40 -5.86 -1.09
CA THR A 49 3.92 -6.54 -2.30
C THR A 49 2.59 -5.92 -2.72
N VAL A 50 2.49 -5.40 -3.94
CA VAL A 50 1.21 -4.90 -4.46
C VAL A 50 0.25 -6.06 -4.64
N VAL A 51 -0.90 -6.01 -3.97
CA VAL A 51 -1.97 -7.01 -4.06
C VAL A 51 -3.08 -6.52 -4.99
N ARG A 52 -3.42 -5.24 -4.90
CA ARG A 52 -4.35 -4.56 -5.82
C ARG A 52 -3.81 -3.19 -6.15
N THR A 53 -3.80 -2.85 -7.42
CA THR A 53 -3.50 -1.50 -7.89
C THR A 53 -4.66 -0.55 -7.57
N ARG A 54 -4.37 0.75 -7.57
CA ARG A 54 -5.42 1.78 -7.48
C ARG A 54 -6.54 1.58 -8.50
N ILE A 55 -6.19 1.22 -9.74
CA ILE A 55 -7.16 1.03 -10.83
C ILE A 55 -8.10 -0.14 -10.51
N GLU A 56 -7.55 -1.27 -10.08
CA GLU A 56 -8.33 -2.45 -9.68
C GLU A 56 -9.26 -2.12 -8.52
N ARG A 57 -8.77 -1.41 -7.49
CA ARG A 57 -9.62 -0.96 -6.36
C ARG A 57 -10.81 -0.12 -6.82
N ILE A 58 -10.57 0.88 -7.66
CA ILE A 58 -11.64 1.74 -8.19
C ILE A 58 -12.64 0.92 -9.03
N ALA A 59 -12.15 -0.02 -9.84
CA ALA A 59 -13.00 -0.90 -10.65
C ALA A 59 -13.89 -1.81 -9.77
N GLU A 60 -13.41 -2.21 -8.60
CA GLU A 60 -14.14 -2.97 -7.58
C GLU A 60 -15.05 -2.09 -6.70
N GLY A 61 -15.09 -0.78 -6.94
CA GLY A 61 -15.91 0.19 -6.18
C GLY A 61 -15.28 0.65 -4.87
N ASP A 62 -14.01 0.33 -4.63
CA ASP A 62 -13.25 0.81 -3.48
C ASP A 62 -12.65 2.21 -3.78
N LEU A 63 -13.33 3.24 -3.29
CA LEU A 63 -13.03 4.66 -3.55
C LEU A 63 -12.24 5.35 -2.43
N TRP A 64 -11.77 4.60 -1.43
CA TRP A 64 -11.13 5.15 -0.22
C TRP A 64 -9.63 5.44 -0.35
#